data_AF-A0A643IXT8-F1
#
_entry.id   AF-A0A643IXT8-F1
#
_cell.length_a   1.000
_cell.length_b   1.000
_cell.length_c   1.000
_cell.angle_alpha   90.00
_cell.angle_beta   90.00
_cell.angle_gamma   90.00
#
_symmetry.space_group_name_H-M   'P 1'
#
loop_
_entity.id
_entity.type
_entity.pdbx_description
1 polymer ?
#
loop_
_entity_poly.entity_id
_entity_poly.type
_entity_poly.pdbx_seq_one_letter_code
_entity_poly.pdbx_strand_id
1 'polypeptide(L)' 'MNGQRYRETPLDIERLRRLNRATVERYMAMKGAERLQRHSLFVEDGCAGNWTTESGEPLVFRGHESLRRLAEWLERCF' A
#
# COMPACT_ATOMS: atom_id res chain seq x y z
N MET A 1 -2.56 -26.74 13.96
CA MET A 1 -2.95 -26.46 12.56
C MET A 1 -1.67 -26.29 11.75
N ASN A 2 -1.59 -27.00 10.62
CA ASN A 2 -0.37 -27.27 9.87
C ASN A 2 0.35 -26.00 9.38
N GLY A 3 1.59 -25.83 9.82
CA GLY A 3 2.57 -24.92 9.24
C GLY A 3 3.12 -25.43 7.92
N GLN A 4 2.28 -25.51 6.88
CA GLN A 4 2.75 -25.64 5.51
C GLN A 4 3.44 -24.34 5.11
N ARG A 5 4.74 -24.25 5.43
CA ARG A 5 5.65 -23.28 4.86
C ARG A 5 5.64 -23.52 3.35
N TYR A 6 5.00 -22.63 2.59
CA TYR A 6 4.93 -22.70 1.13
C TYR A 6 6.36 -22.88 0.61
N ARG A 7 6.65 -24.00 -0.07
CA ARG A 7 7.94 -24.19 -0.75
C ARG A 7 7.89 -23.38 -2.04
N GLU A 8 8.04 -22.06 -1.93
CA GLU A 8 8.19 -21.20 -3.10
C GLU A 8 9.47 -21.63 -3.82
N THR A 9 9.35 -22.03 -5.08
CA THR A 9 10.54 -22.26 -5.90
C THR A 9 11.23 -20.93 -6.17
N PRO A 10 12.53 -20.90 -6.52
CA PRO A 10 13.19 -19.66 -6.94
C PRO A 10 12.45 -18.92 -8.07
N LEU A 11 11.82 -19.67 -8.99
CA LEU A 11 11.00 -19.11 -10.06
C LEU A 11 9.72 -18.44 -9.54
N ASP A 12 9.07 -19.01 -8.52
CA ASP A 12 7.90 -18.41 -7.87
C ASP A 12 8.25 -17.11 -7.15
N ILE A 13 9.39 -17.08 -6.45
CA ILE A 13 9.89 -15.88 -5.76
C ILE A 13 10.19 -14.77 -6.77
N GLU A 14 10.85 -15.09 -7.87
CA GLU A 14 11.17 -14.10 -8.90
C GLU A 14 9.90 -13.54 -9.56
N ARG A 15 8.92 -14.41 -9.84
CA ARG A 15 7.60 -14.01 -10.35
C ARG A 15 6.89 -13.09 -9.36
N LEU A 16 6.87 -13.44 -8.07
CA LEU A 16 6.25 -12.63 -7.02
C LEU A 16 6.92 -11.26 -6.90
N ARG A 17 8.26 -11.21 -6.95
CA ARG A 17 9.02 -9.94 -6.96
C ARG A 17 8.65 -9.06 -8.14
N ARG A 18 8.51 -9.63 -9.34
CA ARG A 18 8.09 -8.88 -10.54
C ARG A 18 6.68 -8.28 -10.36
N LEU A 19 5.73 -9.07 -9.84
CA LEU A 19 4.36 -8.60 -9.59
C LEU A 19 4.33 -7.48 -8.53
N ASN A 20 5.00 -7.67 -7.40
CA ASN A 20 5.06 -6.66 -6.35
C ASN A 20 5.76 -5.37 -6.82
N ARG A 21 6.83 -5.50 -7.61
CA ARG A 21 7.52 -4.35 -8.20
C ARG A 21 6.60 -3.56 -9.14
N ALA A 22 5.83 -4.24 -9.99
CA ALA A 22 4.86 -3.57 -10.85
C ALA A 22 3.79 -2.81 -10.04
N THR A 23 3.33 -3.37 -8.92
CA THR A 23 2.42 -2.68 -7.98
C THR A 23 3.06 -1.43 -7.38
N VAL A 24 4.31 -1.51 -6.94
CA VAL A 24 5.06 -0.36 -6.41
C VAL A 24 5.27 0.71 -7.48
N GLU A 25 5.68 0.33 -8.69
CA GLU A 25 5.85 1.26 -9.81
C GLU A 25 4.54 1.98 -10.15
N ARG A 26 3.42 1.25 -10.19
CA ARG A 26 2.10 1.83 -10.35
C ARG A 26 1.74 2.78 -9.21
N TYR A 27 1.98 2.40 -7.96
CA TYR A 27 1.73 3.25 -6.79
C TYR A 27 2.49 4.58 -6.89
N MET A 28 3.76 4.54 -7.27
CA MET A 28 4.64 5.70 -7.38
C MET A 28 4.29 6.60 -8.57
N ALA A 29 3.74 6.03 -9.64
CA ALA A 29 3.36 6.77 -10.85
C ALA A 29 2.03 7.54 -10.71
N MET A 30 1.12 7.08 -9.83
CA MET A 30 -0.22 7.67 -9.66
C MET A 30 -0.19 9.14 -9.23
N LYS A 31 -0.88 10.01 -9.97
CA LYS A 31 -0.95 11.47 -9.73
C LYS A 31 -2.37 12.01 -9.86
N GLY A 32 -2.62 13.19 -9.28
CA GLY A 32 -3.92 13.87 -9.33
C GLY A 32 -5.07 12.94 -8.89
N ALA A 33 -6.16 12.96 -9.66
CA ALA A 33 -7.37 12.17 -9.40
C ALA A 33 -7.14 10.65 -9.32
N GLU A 34 -6.08 10.10 -9.93
CA GLU A 34 -5.76 8.67 -9.79
C GLU A 34 -5.49 8.28 -8.33
N ARG A 35 -5.00 9.22 -7.52
CA ARG A 35 -4.70 9.00 -6.10
C ARG A 35 -5.95 8.59 -5.30
N LEU A 36 -7.16 9.00 -5.74
CA LEU A 36 -8.42 8.60 -5.10
C LEU A 36 -8.62 7.08 -5.10
N GLN A 37 -8.07 6.38 -6.10
CA GLN A 37 -8.17 4.92 -6.23
C GLN A 37 -6.93 4.18 -5.71
N ARG A 38 -5.91 4.88 -5.20
CA ARG A 38 -4.62 4.26 -4.81
C ARG A 38 -4.75 3.27 -3.65
N HIS A 39 -5.78 3.40 -2.82
CA HIS A 39 -6.10 2.45 -1.76
C HIS A 39 -6.36 1.03 -2.29
N SER A 40 -6.83 0.88 -3.54
CA SER A 40 -7.06 -0.43 -4.18
C SER A 40 -5.80 -1.27 -4.39
N LEU A 41 -4.60 -0.69 -4.28
CA LEU A 41 -3.33 -1.42 -4.36
C LEU A 41 -2.96 -2.12 -3.03
N PHE A 42 -3.69 -1.85 -1.95
CA PHE A 42 -3.51 -2.48 -0.65
C PHE A 42 -4.45 -3.68 -0.50
N VAL A 43 -4.11 -4.61 0.38
CA VAL A 43 -5.09 -5.56 0.92
C VAL A 43 -6.11 -4.82 1.81
N GLU A 44 -7.25 -5.46 2.09
CA GLU A 44 -8.42 -4.82 2.74
C GLU A 44 -8.07 -4.13 4.07
N ASP A 45 -7.23 -4.77 4.89
CA ASP A 45 -6.76 -4.29 6.20
C ASP A 45 -5.36 -3.64 6.15
N GLY A 46 -4.85 -3.38 4.94
CA GLY A 46 -3.55 -2.76 4.71
C GLY A 46 -3.46 -1.35 5.31
N CYS A 47 -2.23 -0.87 5.50
CA CYS A 47 -2.00 0.44 6.11
C CYS A 47 -0.94 1.26 5.36
N ALA A 48 -1.05 2.58 5.52
CA ALA A 48 -0.05 3.55 5.10
C ALA A 48 0.05 4.65 6.16
N GLY A 49 1.10 5.46 6.11
CA GLY A 49 1.30 6.47 7.13
C GLY A 49 2.52 7.33 6.91
N ASN A 50 2.72 8.26 7.84
CA ASN A 50 3.92 9.08 7.94
C ASN A 50 4.69 8.64 9.20
N TRP A 51 5.94 8.22 9.01
CA TRP A 51 6.84 7.76 10.08
C TRP A 51 7.77 8.85 10.62
N THR A 52 7.69 10.06 10.08
CA THR A 52 8.49 11.22 10.47
C THR A 52 7.54 12.35 10.89
N THR A 53 7.05 12.28 12.13
CA THR A 53 6.12 13.25 12.72
C THR A 53 6.80 14.08 13.81
N GLU A 54 6.24 15.25 14.13
CA GLU A 54 6.74 16.11 15.21
C GLU A 54 6.70 15.41 16.57
N SER A 55 5.68 14.59 16.82
CA SER A 55 5.54 13.82 18.07
C SER A 55 6.50 12.64 18.20
N GLY A 56 7.17 12.23 17.11
CA GLY A 56 7.93 10.98 17.04
C GLY A 56 7.08 9.72 16.85
N GLU A 57 5.77 9.78 17.11
CA GLU A 57 4.84 8.67 16.89
C GLU A 57 4.34 8.61 15.43
N PRO A 58 4.28 7.43 14.79
CA PRO A 58 3.78 7.30 13.43
C PRO A 58 2.29 7.69 13.30
N LEU A 59 1.96 8.47 12.27
CA LEU A 59 0.58 8.68 11.86
C LEU A 59 0.16 7.56 10.90
N VAL A 60 -0.70 6.64 11.36
CA VAL A 60 -1.09 5.43 10.61
C VAL A 60 -2.56 5.47 10.21
N PHE A 61 -2.83 5.17 8.94
CA PHE A 61 -4.16 4.94 8.38
C PHE A 61 -4.30 3.47 8.03
N ARG A 62 -5.31 2.80 8.62
CA ARG A 62 -5.54 1.36 8.46
C ARG A 62 -6.88 1.08 7.78
N GLY A 63 -6.85 0.17 6.82
CA GLY A 63 -8.00 -0.27 6.05
C GLY A 63 -8.30 0.64 4.85
N HIS A 64 -8.94 0.05 3.83
CA HIS A 64 -9.29 0.74 2.58
C HIS A 64 -10.08 2.04 2.81
N GLU A 65 -11.06 2.03 3.69
CA GLU A 65 -11.89 3.22 3.96
C GLU A 65 -11.05 4.39 4.52
N SER A 66 -10.14 4.12 5.45
CA SER A 66 -9.24 5.15 5.99
C SER A 66 -8.29 5.70 4.92
N LEU A 67 -7.76 4.81 4.06
CA LEU A 67 -6.86 5.18 2.97
C LEU A 67 -7.57 5.98 1.87
N ARG A 68 -8.84 5.66 1.59
CA ARG A 68 -9.70 6.42 0.68
C ARG A 68 -9.93 7.84 1.21
N ARG A 69 -10.30 7.98 2.48
CA ARG A 69 -10.47 9.30 3.13
C ARG A 69 -9.18 10.13 3.13
N LEU A 70 -8.03 9.48 3.35
CA LEU A 70 -6.73 10.14 3.22
C LEU A 70 -6.52 10.69 1.80
N ALA A 71 -6.82 9.91 0.76
CA ALA A 71 -6.68 10.36 -0.62
C ALA A 71 -7.60 11.55 -0.94
N GLU A 72 -8.84 11.53 -0.45
CA GLU A 72 -9.79 12.65 -0.60
C GLU A 72 -9.32 13.91 0.11
N TRP A 73 -8.76 13.77 1.31
CA TRP A 73 -8.18 14.90 2.05
C TRP A 73 -6.97 15.48 1.30
N LEU A 74 -6.06 14.62 0.82
CA LEU A 74 -4.89 15.05 0.06
C LEU A 74 -5.28 15.82 -1.20
N GLU A 75 -6.26 15.33 -1.97
CA GLU A 75 -6.73 16.00 -3.20
C GLU A 75 -7.40 17.36 -2.91
N ARG A 76 -8.09 17.49 -1.76
CA ARG A 76 -8.69 18.76 -1.36
C ARG A 76 -7.67 19.80 -0.90
N CYS A 77 -6.55 19.35 -0.34
CA CYS A 77 -5.53 20.22 0.24
C CYS A 77 -4.35 20.52 -0.69
N PHE A 78 -4.08 19.66 -1.68
CA PHE A 78 -2.90 19.71 -2.56
C PHE A 78 -3.19 19.29 -4.00
#